data_AF-A0A967WBL1-F1
#
_entry.id   AF-A0A967WBL1-F1
#
_cell.length_a   1.000
_cell.length_b   1.000
_cell.length_c   1.000
_cell.angle_alpha   90.00
_cell.angle_beta   90.00
_cell.angle_gamma   90.00
#
_symmetry.space_group_name_H-M   'P 1'
#
loop_
_entity.id
_entity.type
_entity.pdbx_description
1 polymer ?
#
loop_
_entity_poly.entity_id
_entity_poly.type
_entity_poly.pdbx_seq_one_letter_code
_entity_poly.pdbx_strand_id
1 'polypeptide(L)'
;MLRDHLKYPNLHYHVADDGSGETDDGTNRWHCGVLVEEIAQFYPEVTYHEMPTPPGRFDTGGNINKAIRAAQANGCNHYFLDFDDWALFRDLDLRPHVDVLDNYPQVGFIRLSYHVPGHGMLSCGFQCPRLENARYMYLRLIRSWSLANPWETDAYLVSTQPYIAHTRFHEAYGMHPEGINPGLAEMGLSNQYANSPLGEDGPQILFPIGLEVTHAPFDHMVGRAHHYAALG
;
A
#
# COMPACT_ATOMS: atom_id res chain seq x y z
N MET A 1 -10.87 6.92 -12.64
CA MET A 1 -9.94 5.78 -12.51
C MET A 1 -8.62 6.28 -11.93
N LEU A 2 -7.72 5.40 -11.45
CA LEU A 2 -6.47 5.79 -10.79
C LEU A 2 -5.63 6.78 -11.63
N ARG A 3 -5.56 6.57 -12.95
CA ARG A 3 -4.98 7.52 -13.92
C ARG A 3 -5.53 8.95 -13.80
N ASP A 4 -6.85 9.09 -13.68
CA ASP A 4 -7.51 10.39 -13.78
C ASP A 4 -7.32 11.21 -12.51
N HIS A 5 -7.02 10.54 -11.39
CA HIS A 5 -7.03 11.14 -10.06
C HIS A 5 -5.66 11.12 -9.36
N LEU A 6 -4.78 10.17 -9.65
CA LEU A 6 -3.45 10.12 -9.05
C LEU A 6 -2.52 11.13 -9.74
N LYS A 7 -1.92 12.04 -8.95
CA LYS A 7 -1.03 13.09 -9.45
C LYS A 7 0.37 12.93 -8.87
N TYR A 8 1.33 12.67 -9.74
CA TYR A 8 2.76 12.72 -9.46
C TYR A 8 3.51 12.81 -10.81
N PRO A 9 4.60 13.59 -10.94
CA PRO A 9 5.43 13.52 -12.14
C PRO A 9 6.11 12.14 -12.25
N ASN A 10 6.29 11.61 -13.45
CA ASN A 10 7.07 10.39 -13.71
C ASN A 10 6.57 9.11 -12.99
N LEU A 11 5.29 8.80 -13.16
CA LEU A 11 4.72 7.54 -12.67
C LEU A 11 5.14 6.36 -13.55
N HIS A 12 5.65 5.30 -12.92
CA HIS A 12 5.92 4.01 -13.56
C HIS A 12 4.94 2.98 -13.02
N TYR A 13 4.21 2.28 -13.88
CA TYR A 13 3.18 1.35 -13.42
C TYR A 13 3.72 -0.08 -13.41
N HIS A 14 3.44 -0.82 -12.35
CA HIS A 14 3.80 -2.23 -12.27
C HIS A 14 2.59 -3.02 -11.78
N VAL A 15 2.11 -3.96 -12.60
CA VAL A 15 0.97 -4.81 -12.25
C VAL A 15 1.45 -6.24 -12.08
N ALA A 16 1.26 -6.78 -10.88
CA ALA A 16 1.48 -8.19 -10.56
C ALA A 16 0.10 -8.87 -10.38
N ASP A 17 -0.15 -9.92 -11.16
CA ASP A 17 -1.45 -10.60 -11.23
C ASP A 17 -1.31 -12.08 -10.85
N ASP A 18 -2.09 -12.52 -9.87
CA ASP A 18 -2.05 -13.90 -9.31
C ASP A 18 -2.87 -14.91 -10.13
N GLY A 19 -3.20 -14.58 -11.38
CA GLY A 19 -4.05 -15.38 -12.24
C GLY A 19 -5.54 -15.10 -12.02
N SER A 20 -5.94 -13.83 -12.19
CA SER A 20 -7.30 -13.30 -12.00
C SER A 20 -8.44 -13.92 -12.87
N GLY A 21 -8.22 -15.05 -13.52
CA GLY A 21 -9.23 -15.85 -14.23
C GLY A 21 -9.76 -15.24 -15.54
N GLU A 22 -10.63 -15.98 -16.22
CA GLU A 22 -11.35 -15.53 -17.44
C GLU A 22 -12.29 -14.36 -17.10
N THR A 23 -12.41 -13.40 -18.02
CA THR A 23 -13.43 -12.35 -17.93
C THR A 23 -14.85 -12.93 -18.05
N ASP A 24 -15.83 -12.21 -17.49
CA ASP A 24 -17.27 -12.57 -17.54
C ASP A 24 -17.82 -12.81 -18.96
N ASP A 25 -17.10 -12.36 -20.00
CA ASP A 25 -17.47 -12.52 -21.41
C ASP A 25 -16.92 -13.81 -22.06
N GLY A 26 -16.25 -14.68 -21.30
CA GLY A 26 -15.68 -15.93 -21.80
C GLY A 26 -14.54 -15.75 -22.78
N THR A 27 -14.01 -14.52 -22.92
CA THR A 27 -12.72 -14.32 -23.56
C THR A 27 -11.64 -14.67 -22.54
N ASN A 28 -10.67 -15.48 -22.94
CA ASN A 28 -9.57 -15.90 -22.09
C ASN A 28 -8.55 -14.75 -21.95
N ARG A 29 -9.05 -13.59 -21.54
CA ARG A 29 -8.30 -12.36 -21.29
C ARG A 29 -8.33 -12.15 -19.79
N TRP A 30 -7.18 -12.26 -19.16
CA TRP A 30 -7.01 -11.96 -17.75
C TRP A 30 -7.49 -10.54 -17.49
N HIS A 31 -8.44 -10.35 -16.56
CA HIS A 31 -9.03 -9.04 -16.26
C HIS A 31 -7.96 -7.97 -16.01
N CYS A 32 -6.91 -8.31 -15.25
CA CYS A 32 -5.74 -7.46 -15.03
C CYS A 32 -4.92 -7.21 -16.31
N GLY A 33 -4.82 -8.18 -17.21
CA GLY A 33 -4.13 -8.05 -18.50
C GLY A 33 -4.81 -7.06 -19.44
N VAL A 34 -6.16 -7.06 -19.52
CA VAL A 34 -6.91 -6.06 -20.30
C VAL A 34 -6.71 -4.66 -19.73
N LEU A 35 -6.77 -4.52 -18.41
CA LEU A 35 -6.53 -3.25 -17.73
C LEU A 35 -5.09 -2.74 -17.98
N VAL A 36 -4.10 -3.63 -17.96
CA VAL A 36 -2.71 -3.31 -18.30
C VAL A 36 -2.59 -2.78 -19.72
N GLU A 37 -3.21 -3.44 -20.70
CA GLU A 37 -3.19 -2.98 -22.10
C GLU A 37 -3.81 -1.59 -22.24
N GLU A 38 -4.91 -1.31 -21.53
CA GLU A 38 -5.53 0.01 -21.51
C GLU A 38 -4.63 1.06 -20.86
N ILE A 39 -3.96 0.75 -19.75
CA ILE A 39 -3.03 1.67 -19.08
C ILE A 39 -1.79 1.91 -19.95
N ALA A 40 -1.27 0.87 -20.62
CA ALA A 40 -0.10 0.95 -21.49
C ALA A 40 -0.28 1.92 -22.68
N GLN A 41 -1.52 2.17 -23.12
CA GLN A 41 -1.81 3.20 -24.13
C GLN A 41 -1.45 4.62 -23.68
N PHE A 42 -1.43 4.87 -22.36
CA PHE A 42 -1.18 6.17 -21.76
C PHE A 42 0.16 6.23 -21.02
N TYR A 43 0.65 5.08 -20.57
CA TYR A 43 1.89 4.93 -19.82
C TYR A 43 2.75 3.85 -20.48
N PRO A 44 3.64 4.23 -21.41
CA PRO A 44 4.43 3.26 -22.16
C PRO A 44 5.40 2.43 -21.29
N GLU A 45 5.57 2.81 -20.02
CA GLU A 45 6.45 2.13 -19.06
C GLU A 45 5.70 1.21 -18.08
N VAL A 46 4.46 0.82 -18.41
CA VAL A 46 3.75 -0.22 -17.64
C VAL A 46 4.48 -1.55 -17.78
N THR A 47 4.82 -2.15 -16.64
CA THR A 47 5.33 -3.51 -16.56
C THR A 47 4.25 -4.44 -16.01
N TYR A 48 4.06 -5.59 -16.66
CA TYR A 48 3.10 -6.61 -16.23
C TYR A 48 3.81 -7.92 -15.97
N HIS A 49 3.47 -8.55 -14.85
CA HIS A 49 3.96 -9.87 -14.48
C HIS A 49 2.79 -10.75 -14.04
N GLU A 50 2.48 -11.74 -14.86
CA GLU A 50 1.59 -12.83 -14.50
C GLU A 50 2.32 -13.84 -13.61
N MET A 51 1.68 -14.25 -12.52
CA MET A 51 2.11 -15.34 -11.65
C MET A 51 0.95 -16.31 -11.49
N PRO A 52 0.87 -17.36 -12.32
CA PRO A 52 -0.22 -18.31 -12.22
C PRO A 52 -0.10 -19.09 -10.91
N THR A 53 -0.89 -18.70 -9.92
CA THR A 53 -0.99 -19.45 -8.66
C THR A 53 -2.00 -20.58 -8.84
N PRO A 54 -1.63 -21.85 -8.51
CA PRO A 54 -2.55 -22.97 -8.66
C PRO A 54 -3.85 -22.76 -7.88
N PRO A 55 -5.00 -23.26 -8.36
CA PRO A 55 -6.26 -23.17 -7.63
C PRO A 55 -6.13 -23.63 -6.18
N GLY A 56 -6.60 -22.82 -5.23
CA GLY A 56 -6.53 -23.10 -3.79
C GLY A 56 -5.19 -22.75 -3.14
N ARG A 57 -4.25 -22.14 -3.87
CA ARG A 57 -3.07 -21.47 -3.32
C ARG A 57 -3.24 -19.96 -3.42
N PHE A 58 -2.44 -19.23 -2.66
CA PHE A 58 -2.43 -17.77 -2.62
C PHE A 58 -0.99 -17.28 -2.51
N ASP A 59 -0.63 -16.23 -3.25
CA ASP A 59 0.69 -15.60 -3.09
C ASP A 59 0.65 -14.07 -3.21
N THR A 60 -0.33 -13.46 -2.55
CA THR A 60 -0.46 -12.00 -2.45
C THR A 60 0.82 -11.31 -1.98
N GLY A 61 1.46 -11.84 -0.94
CA GLY A 61 2.72 -11.28 -0.44
C GLY A 61 3.84 -11.37 -1.48
N GLY A 62 3.94 -12.48 -2.22
CA GLY A 62 4.89 -12.63 -3.32
C GLY A 62 4.65 -11.62 -4.45
N ASN A 63 3.39 -11.39 -4.82
CA ASN A 63 3.00 -10.37 -5.81
C ASN A 63 3.44 -8.96 -5.39
N ILE A 64 3.12 -8.55 -4.16
CA ILE A 64 3.50 -7.22 -3.63
C ILE A 64 5.02 -7.09 -3.57
N ASN A 65 5.71 -8.10 -3.04
CA ASN A 65 7.18 -8.09 -2.94
C ASN A 65 7.85 -8.01 -4.31
N LYS A 66 7.29 -8.65 -5.33
CA LYS A 66 7.81 -8.58 -6.70
C LYS A 66 7.66 -7.18 -7.29
N ALA A 67 6.51 -6.53 -7.06
CA ALA A 67 6.31 -5.13 -7.46
C ALA A 67 7.31 -4.19 -6.78
N ILE A 68 7.53 -4.36 -5.48
CA ILE A 68 8.53 -3.59 -4.72
C ILE A 68 9.93 -3.81 -5.28
N ARG A 69 10.33 -5.07 -5.48
CA ARG A 69 11.66 -5.42 -6.05
C ARG A 69 11.83 -4.88 -7.47
N ALA A 70 10.77 -4.86 -8.29
CA ALA A 70 10.80 -4.29 -9.62
C ALA A 70 10.99 -2.76 -9.58
N ALA A 71 10.27 -2.07 -8.70
CA ALA A 71 10.47 -0.63 -8.48
C ALA A 71 11.91 -0.33 -8.04
N GLN A 72 12.44 -1.09 -7.08
CA GLN A 72 13.83 -0.96 -6.61
C GLN A 72 14.85 -1.21 -7.72
N ALA A 73 14.64 -2.23 -8.56
CA ALA A 73 15.53 -2.54 -9.68
C ALA A 73 15.57 -1.42 -10.73
N ASN A 74 14.49 -0.63 -10.84
CA ASN A 74 14.41 0.56 -11.67
C ASN A 74 14.95 1.83 -10.99
N GLY A 75 15.57 1.70 -9.80
CA GLY A 75 16.13 2.82 -9.06
C GLY A 75 15.10 3.67 -8.30
N CYS A 76 13.86 3.21 -8.19
CA CYS A 76 12.82 3.91 -7.43
C CYS A 76 13.01 3.66 -5.93
N ASN A 77 13.07 4.74 -5.15
CA ASN A 77 13.08 4.67 -3.68
C ASN A 77 11.67 4.73 -3.08
N HIS A 78 10.67 5.06 -3.90
CA HIS A 78 9.28 5.23 -3.50
C HIS A 78 8.38 4.31 -4.31
N TYR A 79 7.34 3.81 -3.66
CA TYR A 79 6.30 3.04 -4.34
C TYR A 79 4.97 3.35 -3.69
N PHE A 80 3.94 3.39 -4.53
CA PHE A 80 2.56 3.53 -4.11
C PHE A 80 1.86 2.18 -4.38
N LEU A 81 1.27 1.61 -3.33
CA LEU A 81 0.46 0.42 -3.46
C LEU A 81 -1.00 0.85 -3.43
N ASP A 82 -1.76 0.39 -4.41
CA ASP A 82 -3.22 0.31 -4.35
C ASP A 82 -3.55 -1.18 -4.48
N PHE A 83 -4.27 -1.71 -3.51
CA PHE A 83 -4.52 -3.14 -3.36
C PHE A 83 -6.02 -3.36 -3.22
N ASP A 84 -6.45 -4.57 -3.53
CA ASP A 84 -7.81 -5.08 -3.64
C ASP A 84 -8.95 -4.29 -2.96
N ASP A 85 -10.08 -4.15 -3.67
CA ASP A 85 -11.31 -3.47 -3.26
C ASP A 85 -11.16 -1.99 -2.86
N TRP A 86 -10.08 -1.30 -3.23
CA TRP A 86 -9.99 0.17 -3.12
C TRP A 86 -9.98 0.82 -4.49
N ALA A 87 -10.70 1.94 -4.61
CA ALA A 87 -10.65 2.74 -5.82
C ALA A 87 -10.52 4.22 -5.50
N LEU A 88 -9.62 4.87 -6.24
CA LEU A 88 -9.38 6.31 -6.17
C LEU A 88 -10.49 7.08 -6.92
N PHE A 89 -11.35 7.77 -6.17
CA PHE A 89 -12.49 8.54 -6.70
C PHE A 89 -12.29 10.06 -6.67
N ARG A 90 -11.20 10.52 -6.04
CA ARG A 90 -10.86 11.95 -5.96
C ARG A 90 -9.38 12.14 -6.22
N ASP A 91 -9.03 13.33 -6.70
CA ASP A 91 -7.65 13.68 -6.97
C ASP A 91 -6.79 13.53 -5.72
N LEU A 92 -5.71 12.76 -5.87
CA LEU A 92 -4.70 12.54 -4.86
C LEU A 92 -3.34 12.97 -5.41
N ASP A 93 -2.80 14.02 -4.81
CA ASP A 93 -1.46 14.52 -5.10
C ASP A 93 -0.43 13.85 -4.19
N LEU A 94 0.46 13.04 -4.77
CA LEU A 94 1.47 12.31 -4.00
C LEU A 94 2.69 13.15 -3.62
N ARG A 95 2.91 14.30 -4.27
CA ARG A 95 4.10 15.15 -4.02
C ARG A 95 4.30 15.47 -2.55
N PRO A 96 3.27 15.88 -1.78
CA PRO A 96 3.46 16.22 -0.38
C PRO A 96 3.77 15.02 0.52
N HIS A 97 3.43 13.81 0.07
CA HIS A 97 3.73 12.57 0.79
C HIS A 97 5.15 12.11 0.50
N VAL A 98 5.59 12.22 -0.77
CA VAL A 98 6.99 12.01 -1.16
C VAL A 98 7.90 13.01 -0.46
N ASP A 99 7.54 14.30 -0.45
CA ASP A 99 8.31 15.34 0.24
C ASP A 99 8.52 14.97 1.72
N VAL A 100 7.51 14.38 2.38
CA VAL A 100 7.65 13.92 3.76
C VAL A 100 8.58 12.71 3.86
N LEU A 101 8.45 11.74 2.96
CA LEU A 101 9.35 10.57 2.94
C LEU A 101 10.81 10.97 2.69
N ASP A 102 11.06 11.96 1.83
CA ASP A 102 12.40 12.44 1.52
C ASP A 102 13.03 13.25 2.64
N ASN A 103 12.26 14.18 3.23
CA ASN A 103 12.79 15.14 4.21
C ASN A 103 12.78 14.61 5.65
N TYR A 104 12.08 13.51 5.93
CA TYR A 104 11.99 12.93 7.26
C TYR A 104 12.48 11.46 7.25
N PRO A 105 13.78 11.21 7.44
CA PRO A 105 14.38 9.87 7.41
C PRO A 105 13.71 8.87 8.36
N GLN A 106 13.13 9.36 9.46
CA GLN A 106 12.40 8.55 10.42
C GLN A 106 11.04 8.08 9.90
N VAL A 107 10.55 8.54 8.75
CA VAL A 107 9.28 8.12 8.15
C VAL A 107 9.56 7.11 7.06
N GLY A 108 8.90 5.96 7.09
CA GLY A 108 9.04 4.92 6.06
C GLY A 108 7.76 4.67 5.27
N PHE A 109 6.60 5.03 5.82
CA PHE A 109 5.31 4.60 5.30
C PHE A 109 4.24 5.65 5.62
N ILE A 110 3.39 5.96 4.64
CA ILE A 110 2.24 6.86 4.79
C ILE A 110 1.00 6.12 4.30
N ARG A 111 0.04 5.88 5.20
CA ARG A 111 -1.25 5.26 4.90
C ARG A 111 -2.21 6.29 4.34
N LEU A 112 -2.86 5.99 3.21
CA LEU A 112 -3.69 6.94 2.45
C LEU A 112 -5.17 6.55 2.40
N SER A 113 -5.52 5.36 2.91
CA SER A 113 -6.89 4.89 3.07
C SER A 113 -7.53 5.38 4.37
N TYR A 114 -8.84 5.61 4.34
CA TYR A 114 -9.58 5.99 5.54
C TYR A 114 -9.93 4.79 6.43
N HIS A 115 -10.31 5.08 7.67
CA HIS A 115 -10.80 4.09 8.61
C HIS A 115 -12.19 3.56 8.19
N VAL A 116 -12.26 2.30 7.74
CA VAL A 116 -13.54 1.60 7.64
C VAL A 116 -13.93 1.12 9.05
N PRO A 117 -15.08 1.54 9.62
CA PRO A 117 -15.56 1.01 10.89
C PRO A 117 -15.66 -0.52 10.83
N GLY A 118 -14.93 -1.22 11.69
CA GLY A 118 -14.82 -2.70 11.69
C GLY A 118 -13.48 -3.24 11.19
N HIS A 119 -12.68 -2.44 10.47
CA HIS A 119 -11.31 -2.78 10.04
C HIS A 119 -10.28 -2.02 10.90
N GLY A 120 -10.20 -2.39 12.19
CA GLY A 120 -8.93 -2.53 12.89
C GLY A 120 -7.98 -1.33 13.14
N MET A 121 -8.37 -0.05 13.02
CA MET A 121 -7.56 1.02 13.68
C MET A 121 -7.84 1.14 15.18
N LEU A 122 -8.67 0.27 15.74
CA LEU A 122 -9.17 0.32 17.11
C LEU A 122 -8.12 0.04 18.20
N SER A 123 -6.87 -0.30 17.83
CA SER A 123 -5.84 -0.72 18.80
C SER A 123 -4.50 0.00 18.64
N CYS A 124 -4.46 1.22 18.10
CA CYS A 124 -3.21 1.98 17.97
C CYS A 124 -3.27 3.35 18.65
N GLY A 125 -2.15 3.78 19.21
CA GLY A 125 -1.98 5.15 19.71
C GLY A 125 -1.74 6.12 18.56
N PHE A 126 -2.08 7.38 18.75
CA PHE A 126 -1.74 8.45 17.80
C PHE A 126 -0.82 9.46 18.49
N GLN A 127 0.27 9.82 17.80
CA GLN A 127 1.12 10.94 18.19
C GLN A 127 1.14 11.93 17.03
N CYS A 128 1.04 13.22 17.29
CA CYS A 128 1.27 14.23 16.25
C CYS A 128 2.79 14.48 16.14
N PRO A 129 3.49 13.95 15.11
CA PRO A 129 4.89 14.29 14.89
C PRO A 129 5.00 15.77 14.51
N ARG A 130 6.07 16.42 14.97
CA ARG A 130 6.43 17.75 14.49
C ARG A 130 7.11 17.62 13.12
N LEU A 131 6.35 17.85 12.06
CA LEU A 131 6.85 17.91 10.68
C LEU A 131 6.79 19.36 10.20
N GLU A 132 7.92 20.06 10.29
CA GLU A 132 8.02 21.47 9.88
C GLU A 132 7.82 21.62 8.36
N ASN A 133 6.99 22.58 7.94
CA ASN A 133 6.70 22.84 6.51
C ASN A 133 6.00 21.70 5.76
N ALA A 134 5.48 20.67 6.44
CA ALA A 134 4.63 19.68 5.80
C ALA A 134 3.31 20.31 5.34
N ARG A 135 2.92 20.07 4.08
CA ARG A 135 1.65 20.59 3.52
C ARG A 135 0.42 20.02 4.23
N TYR A 136 0.52 18.81 4.75
CA TYR A 136 -0.52 18.15 5.54
C TYR A 136 -0.05 17.99 6.98
N MET A 137 -1.00 17.98 7.91
CA MET A 137 -0.74 17.47 9.25
C MET A 137 -0.80 15.95 9.20
N TYR A 138 0.03 15.29 10.00
CA TYR A 138 0.08 13.83 10.08
C TYR A 138 -0.09 13.37 11.52
N LEU A 139 -0.59 12.15 11.68
CA LEU A 139 -0.55 11.38 12.91
C LEU A 139 0.42 10.23 12.71
N ARG A 140 1.41 10.10 13.58
CA ARG A 140 2.20 8.89 13.75
C ARG A 140 1.33 7.84 14.40
N LEU A 141 1.25 6.67 13.77
CA LEU A 141 0.65 5.49 14.36
C LEU A 141 1.67 4.89 15.34
N ILE A 142 1.31 4.86 16.62
CA ILE A 142 2.17 4.32 17.68
C ILE A 142 1.74 2.87 17.92
N ARG A 143 2.75 2.00 18.05
CA ARG A 143 2.58 0.63 18.55
C ARG A 143 1.89 0.70 19.91
N SER A 144 0.91 -0.16 20.16
CA SER A 144 0.28 -0.17 21.47
C SER A 144 1.32 -0.47 22.57
N TRP A 145 1.16 0.19 23.72
CA TRP A 145 2.19 0.29 24.76
C TRP A 145 2.18 -0.92 25.70
N SER A 146 1.23 -1.84 25.55
CA SER A 146 1.09 -3.02 26.40
C SER A 146 1.00 -4.31 25.59
N LEU A 147 2.11 -5.05 25.54
CA LEU A 147 2.14 -6.47 25.12
C LEU A 147 1.37 -7.40 26.09
N ALA A 148 0.88 -6.87 27.22
CA ALA A 148 0.11 -7.64 28.19
C ALA A 148 -1.39 -7.71 27.85
N ASN A 149 -1.88 -6.86 26.94
CA ASN A 149 -3.25 -6.96 26.43
C ASN A 149 -3.23 -7.70 25.08
N PRO A 150 -3.75 -8.94 25.02
CA PRO A 150 -3.72 -9.73 23.78
C PRO A 150 -4.57 -9.13 22.65
N TRP A 151 -5.43 -8.13 22.91
CA TRP A 151 -6.17 -7.40 21.89
C TRP A 151 -5.37 -6.24 21.26
N GLU A 152 -4.22 -5.91 21.85
CA GLU A 152 -3.31 -4.83 21.41
C GLU A 152 -2.12 -5.35 20.61
N THR A 153 -1.83 -6.65 20.68
CA THR A 153 -0.84 -7.33 19.84
C THR A 153 -1.29 -7.46 18.38
N ASP A 154 -2.59 -7.30 18.11
CA ASP A 154 -3.20 -7.38 16.79
C ASP A 154 -3.47 -6.00 16.16
N ALA A 155 -2.74 -4.96 16.58
CA ALA A 155 -2.90 -3.63 16.01
C ALA A 155 -2.61 -3.67 14.49
N TYR A 156 -3.63 -3.36 13.69
CA TYR A 156 -3.57 -3.34 12.22
C TYR A 156 -2.90 -2.05 11.72
N LEU A 157 -1.61 -1.94 12.02
CA LEU A 157 -0.77 -0.75 11.79
C LEU A 157 -0.33 -0.67 10.33
N VAL A 158 0.04 -1.81 9.75
CA VAL A 158 0.35 -1.95 8.32
C VAL A 158 -0.79 -2.72 7.67
N SER A 159 -1.29 -2.18 6.56
CA SER A 159 -2.31 -2.83 5.73
C SER A 159 -1.94 -2.68 4.27
N THR A 160 -2.42 -3.58 3.41
CA THR A 160 -2.30 -3.42 1.95
C THR A 160 -3.19 -2.32 1.40
N GLN A 161 -4.12 -1.78 2.20
CA GLN A 161 -4.90 -0.59 1.84
C GLN A 161 -3.98 0.52 1.29
N PRO A 162 -4.48 1.38 0.40
CA PRO A 162 -3.68 2.36 -0.30
C PRO A 162 -2.64 3.06 0.56
N TYR A 163 -1.38 2.98 0.15
CA TYR A 163 -0.26 3.58 0.86
C TYR A 163 0.83 4.03 -0.09
N ILE A 164 1.69 4.92 0.40
CA ILE A 164 2.96 5.26 -0.21
C ILE A 164 4.07 4.99 0.79
N ALA A 165 5.16 4.37 0.34
CA ALA A 165 6.26 4.02 1.22
C ALA A 165 7.61 4.24 0.54
N HIS A 166 8.63 4.44 1.37
CA HIS A 166 10.02 4.42 0.95
C HIS A 166 10.62 3.03 1.20
N THR A 167 11.57 2.61 0.38
CA THR A 167 12.28 1.31 0.51
C THR A 167 12.81 1.03 1.92
N ARG A 168 13.24 2.07 2.65
CA ARG A 168 13.75 1.98 4.02
C ARG A 168 12.80 1.26 4.97
N PHE A 169 11.49 1.30 4.71
CA PHE A 169 10.51 0.57 5.51
C PHE A 169 10.71 -0.94 5.41
N HIS A 170 10.75 -1.49 4.19
CA HIS A 170 10.98 -2.93 3.99
C HIS A 170 12.42 -3.35 4.26
N GLU A 171 13.40 -2.45 4.12
CA GLU A 171 14.77 -2.69 4.57
C GLU A 171 14.84 -2.88 6.10
N ALA A 172 14.03 -2.13 6.86
CA ALA A 172 14.00 -2.20 8.31
C ALA A 172 13.15 -3.35 8.88
N TYR A 173 11.99 -3.62 8.27
CA TYR A 173 11.00 -4.55 8.83
C TYR A 173 10.86 -5.87 8.05
N GLY A 174 11.41 -5.93 6.84
CA GLY A 174 11.28 -7.06 5.95
C GLY A 174 10.14 -6.91 4.94
N MET A 175 10.03 -7.94 4.11
CA MET A 175 9.06 -8.07 3.03
C MET A 175 7.77 -8.77 3.52
N HIS A 176 6.68 -8.64 2.76
CA HIS A 176 5.44 -9.36 3.06
C HIS A 176 5.69 -10.88 3.09
N PRO A 177 5.06 -11.64 4.00
CA PRO A 177 5.15 -13.10 3.95
C PRO A 177 4.53 -13.65 2.66
N GLU A 178 5.23 -14.57 2.01
CA GLU A 178 4.87 -15.17 0.72
C GLU A 178 4.20 -16.55 0.93
N GLY A 179 3.40 -17.00 -0.05
CA GLY A 179 2.78 -18.33 -0.07
C GLY A 179 1.69 -18.59 0.97
N ILE A 180 1.07 -17.54 1.50
CA ILE A 180 -0.03 -17.61 2.47
C ILE A 180 -1.25 -16.82 1.98
N ASN A 181 -2.40 -17.00 2.63
CA ASN A 181 -3.62 -16.30 2.23
C ASN A 181 -3.45 -14.76 2.36
N PRO A 182 -4.22 -13.96 1.60
CA PRO A 182 -4.03 -12.50 1.53
C PRO A 182 -4.10 -11.82 2.90
N GLY A 183 -5.11 -12.16 3.71
CA GLY A 183 -5.29 -11.58 5.04
C GLY A 183 -4.12 -11.87 6.00
N LEU A 184 -3.52 -13.07 5.94
CA LEU A 184 -2.34 -13.37 6.75
C LEU A 184 -1.06 -12.71 6.22
N ALA A 185 -0.96 -12.47 4.90
CA ALA A 185 0.16 -11.72 4.33
C ALA A 185 0.14 -10.25 4.80
N GLU A 186 -1.05 -9.64 4.88
CA GLU A 186 -1.27 -8.31 5.46
C GLU A 186 -0.92 -8.27 6.95
N MET A 187 -1.54 -9.15 7.74
CA MET A 187 -1.29 -9.24 9.19
C MET A 187 0.19 -9.53 9.49
N GLY A 188 0.85 -10.33 8.64
CA GLY A 188 2.23 -10.72 8.82
C GLY A 188 3.21 -9.54 8.77
N LEU A 189 3.06 -8.61 7.83
CA LEU A 189 3.88 -7.40 7.81
C LEU A 189 3.55 -6.46 8.98
N SER A 190 2.27 -6.34 9.35
CA SER A 190 1.88 -5.58 10.54
C SER A 190 2.53 -6.15 11.81
N ASN A 191 2.59 -7.48 11.92
CA ASN A 191 3.25 -8.18 13.03
C ASN A 191 4.77 -8.00 13.00
N GLN A 192 5.40 -8.05 11.84
CA GLN A 192 6.83 -7.75 11.67
C GLN A 192 7.15 -6.33 12.17
N TYR A 193 6.33 -5.35 11.78
CA TYR A 193 6.44 -3.98 12.27
C TYR A 193 6.24 -3.91 13.79
N ALA A 194 5.10 -4.35 14.30
CA ALA A 194 4.73 -4.20 15.71
C ALA A 194 5.74 -4.86 16.66
N ASN A 195 6.23 -6.06 16.31
CA ASN A 195 7.14 -6.85 17.14
C ASN A 195 8.62 -6.61 16.83
N SER A 196 8.94 -5.71 15.90
CA SER A 196 10.34 -5.44 15.55
C SER A 196 11.12 -4.86 16.74
N PRO A 197 12.34 -5.36 17.01
CA PRO A 197 13.20 -4.83 18.08
C PRO A 197 13.63 -3.38 17.84
N LEU A 198 13.46 -2.85 16.63
CA LEU A 198 13.72 -1.44 16.32
C LEU A 198 12.77 -0.50 17.07
N GLY A 199 11.62 -1.00 17.55
CA GLY A 199 10.71 -0.19 18.37
C GLY A 199 10.36 1.15 17.72
N GLU A 200 10.57 2.23 18.47
CA GLU A 200 10.37 3.60 18.01
C GLU A 200 11.51 4.17 17.16
N ASP A 201 12.67 3.52 17.15
CA ASP A 201 13.88 3.96 16.45
C ASP A 201 13.88 3.57 14.95
N GLY A 202 12.97 2.69 14.55
CA GLY A 202 12.78 2.31 13.15
C GLY A 202 11.85 3.25 12.36
N PRO A 203 11.75 3.08 11.03
CA PRO A 203 10.89 3.89 10.17
C PRO A 203 9.42 3.89 10.60
N GLN A 204 8.86 5.08 10.78
CA GLN A 204 7.54 5.32 11.32
C GLN A 204 6.47 5.24 10.23
N ILE A 205 5.25 4.89 10.68
CA ILE A 205 4.04 4.92 9.87
C ILE A 205 3.26 6.18 10.20
N LEU A 206 2.95 6.98 9.19
CA LEU A 206 2.13 8.17 9.31
C LEU A 206 0.76 8.00 8.65
N PHE A 207 -0.19 8.77 9.15
CA PHE A 207 -1.54 8.90 8.63
C PHE A 207 -1.87 10.39 8.43
N PRO A 208 -2.17 10.86 7.21
CA PRO A 208 -2.48 12.27 6.97
C PRO A 208 -3.84 12.64 7.60
N ILE A 209 -3.86 13.71 8.39
CA ILE A 209 -5.08 14.30 8.91
C ILE A 209 -5.83 14.97 7.77
N GLY A 210 -7.15 14.75 7.70
CA GLY A 210 -8.00 15.30 6.64
C GLY A 210 -8.30 14.31 5.51
N LEU A 211 -7.81 13.07 5.59
CA LEU A 211 -8.28 11.93 4.75
C LEU A 211 -9.38 11.10 5.44
N GLU A 212 -10.13 11.69 6.38
CA GLU A 212 -11.25 11.02 7.05
C GLU A 212 -12.39 10.71 6.07
N VAL A 213 -13.29 9.77 6.41
CA VAL A 213 -14.34 9.16 5.56
C VAL A 213 -15.03 10.11 4.56
N THR A 214 -15.24 11.38 4.90
CA THR A 214 -15.90 12.38 4.04
C THR A 214 -14.99 13.02 2.99
N HIS A 215 -13.67 12.97 3.20
CA HIS A 215 -12.60 13.61 2.41
C HIS A 215 -11.59 12.62 1.83
N ALA A 216 -11.70 11.34 2.21
CA ALA A 216 -10.82 10.29 1.74
C ALA A 216 -10.87 10.16 0.20
N PRO A 217 -9.71 9.98 -0.45
CA PRO A 217 -9.65 9.90 -1.90
C PRO A 217 -9.99 8.50 -2.41
N PHE A 218 -9.88 7.48 -1.56
CA PHE A 218 -10.26 6.11 -1.85
C PHE A 218 -11.61 5.74 -1.25
N ASP A 219 -12.35 4.82 -1.89
CA ASP A 219 -13.50 4.13 -1.31
C ASP A 219 -13.35 2.62 -1.40
N HIS A 220 -13.89 1.89 -0.42
CA HIS A 220 -13.88 0.43 -0.40
C HIS A 220 -14.97 -0.07 -1.36
N MET A 221 -14.54 -0.44 -2.56
CA MET A 221 -15.36 -1.00 -3.61
C MET A 221 -15.68 -2.45 -3.30
N VAL A 222 -16.89 -2.72 -2.85
CA VAL A 222 -17.42 -4.09 -2.93
C VAL A 222 -17.65 -4.41 -4.42
N GLY A 223 -16.63 -4.97 -5.09
CA GLY A 223 -16.76 -5.69 -6.36
C GLY A 223 -16.40 -4.96 -7.67
N ARG A 224 -15.27 -4.22 -7.79
CA ARG A 224 -14.69 -3.82 -9.11
C ARG A 224 -13.15 -3.59 -9.08
N ALA A 225 -12.39 -4.38 -9.86
CA ALA A 225 -11.12 -4.14 -10.60
C ALA A 225 -9.92 -3.31 -10.02
N HIS A 226 -8.70 -3.89 -10.03
CA HIS A 226 -7.46 -3.47 -9.29
C HIS A 226 -6.41 -2.65 -10.10
N HIS A 227 -5.57 -1.84 -9.42
CA HIS A 227 -4.46 -1.03 -10.01
C HIS A 227 -3.25 -0.92 -9.05
N TYR A 228 -2.01 -0.75 -9.56
CA TYR A 228 -0.78 -0.52 -8.76
C TYR A 228 0.13 0.52 -9.44
N ALA A 229 0.84 1.40 -8.72
CA ALA A 229 1.75 2.41 -9.32
C ALA A 229 3.07 2.62 -8.56
N ALA A 230 4.22 2.40 -9.20
CA ALA A 230 5.54 2.75 -8.68
C ALA A 230 5.89 4.22 -8.97
N LEU A 231 6.71 4.85 -8.12
CA LEU A 231 7.06 6.28 -8.22
C LEU A 231 8.56 6.41 -8.48
N GLY A 232 8.95 6.99 -9.62
CA GLY A 232 10.35 7.18 -10.05
C GLY A 232 10.73 8.65 -10.22
#